data_AF-A0A517X2Y2-F1
#
_entry.id   AF-A0A517X2Y2-F1
#
_cell.length_a   1.000
_cell.length_b   1.000
_cell.length_c   1.000
_cell.angle_alpha   90.00
_cell.angle_beta   90.00
_cell.angle_gamma   90.00
#
_symmetry.space_group_name_H-M   'P 1'
#
loop_
_entity.id
_entity.type
_entity.pdbx_description
1 polymer ?
#
loop_
_entity_poly.entity_id
_entity_poly.type
_entity_poly.pdbx_seq_one_letter_code
_entity_poly.pdbx_strand_id
1 'polypeptide(L)'
;MTNESTGPQIYVTDRESKQYVAVLHENALYLLEDVSKKVAQTAIKSISDGGPVVDALGDKAIIIPVDSVTKMTTAQHDDFVKVWYSKDGAEKKHVVAMESHDEQIALMRSMASAIPSAKESEEPIPVIQAIIGPGLTSLGIIGGTILFFVLANDVASGNEIDTSGRRGGLKLIIAKVLGALGPTGVIAIGVLALAGSLYWVYKRVQSPPIRTTIECSA
;
A
#
# COMPACT_ATOMS: atom_id res chain seq x y z
N MET A 1 -39.09 10.36 6.34
CA MET A 1 -37.70 9.87 6.22
C MET A 1 -37.38 9.18 7.53
N THR A 2 -37.46 7.86 7.55
CA THR A 2 -37.12 7.06 8.72
C THR A 2 -35.61 7.11 8.89
N ASN A 3 -35.15 7.72 9.99
CA ASN A 3 -33.77 7.56 10.45
C ASN A 3 -33.57 6.09 10.79
N GLU A 4 -33.13 5.29 9.81
CA GLU A 4 -32.53 4.01 10.13
C GLU A 4 -31.32 4.33 11.00
N SER A 5 -31.37 3.90 12.25
CA SER A 5 -30.24 3.96 13.17
C SER A 5 -29.15 3.06 12.60
N THR A 6 -28.34 3.59 11.69
CA THR A 6 -27.16 2.93 11.17
C THR A 6 -26.17 2.81 12.33
N GLY A 7 -26.09 1.61 12.91
CA GLY A 7 -25.08 1.29 13.91
C GLY A 7 -23.66 1.55 13.39
N PRO A 8 -22.67 1.56 14.29
CA PRO A 8 -21.26 1.79 13.91
C PRO A 8 -20.82 0.78 12.86
N GLN A 9 -20.23 1.29 11.78
CA GLN A 9 -19.62 0.45 10.75
C GLN A 9 -18.16 0.23 11.10
N ILE A 10 -17.78 -1.02 11.30
CA ILE A 10 -16.45 -1.41 11.80
C ILE A 10 -15.71 -2.14 10.69
N TYR A 11 -14.49 -1.68 10.42
CA TYR A 11 -13.55 -2.28 9.48
C TYR A 11 -12.28 -2.64 10.25
N VAL A 12 -11.76 -3.84 10.01
CA VAL A 12 -10.60 -4.38 10.74
C VAL A 12 -9.59 -4.90 9.75
N THR A 13 -8.31 -4.67 9.99
CA THR A 13 -7.24 -5.14 9.11
C THR A 13 -6.06 -5.64 9.92
N ASP A 14 -5.58 -6.84 9.58
CA ASP A 14 -4.40 -7.46 10.17
C ASP A 14 -3.19 -7.23 9.26
N ARG A 15 -2.15 -6.56 9.78
CA ARG A 15 -0.88 -6.35 9.06
C ARG A 15 0.30 -6.48 9.98
N GLU A 16 1.22 -7.39 9.63
CA GLU A 16 2.48 -7.59 10.34
C GLU A 16 2.30 -7.81 11.87
N SER A 17 1.25 -8.54 12.27
CA SER A 17 0.85 -8.78 13.68
C SER A 17 0.25 -7.57 14.41
N LYS A 18 0.02 -6.47 13.70
CA LYS A 18 -0.65 -5.26 14.18
C LYS A 18 -2.05 -5.20 13.59
N GLN A 19 -2.99 -4.70 14.38
CA GLN A 19 -4.35 -4.47 13.93
C GLN A 19 -4.60 -2.99 13.69
N TYR A 20 -5.41 -2.74 12.67
CA TYR A 20 -5.96 -1.43 12.34
C TYR A 20 -7.48 -1.58 12.43
N VAL A 21 -8.12 -0.70 13.19
CA VAL A 21 -9.58 -0.67 13.32
C VAL A 21 -10.06 0.71 12.88
N ALA A 22 -10.90 0.75 11.85
CA ALA A 22 -11.58 1.96 11.41
C ALA A 22 -13.06 1.83 11.74
N VAL A 23 -13.62 2.83 12.42
CA VAL A 23 -15.03 2.85 12.81
C VAL A 23 -15.66 4.13 12.29
N LEU A 24 -16.66 4.01 11.44
CA LEU A 24 -17.50 5.14 11.04
C LEU A 24 -18.77 5.12 11.90
N HIS A 25 -18.96 6.17 12.70
CA HIS A 25 -20.12 6.31 13.56
C HIS A 25 -20.54 7.77 13.64
N GLU A 26 -21.84 8.02 13.50
CA GLU A 26 -22.44 9.36 13.43
C GLU A 26 -21.77 10.23 12.36
N ASN A 27 -20.96 11.22 12.76
CA ASN A 27 -20.31 12.18 11.87
C ASN A 27 -18.79 12.18 12.05
N ALA A 28 -18.19 11.06 12.47
CA ALA A 28 -16.75 10.94 12.63
C ALA A 28 -16.23 9.56 12.22
N LEU A 29 -15.05 9.56 11.61
CA LEU A 29 -14.23 8.39 11.36
C LEU A 29 -13.21 8.27 12.50
N TYR A 30 -13.31 7.18 13.26
CA TYR A 30 -12.39 6.84 14.34
C TYR A 30 -11.40 5.79 13.88
N LEU A 31 -10.12 6.03 14.11
CA LEU A 31 -9.04 5.13 13.69
C LEU A 31 -8.22 4.72 14.90
N LEU A 32 -8.09 3.42 15.11
CA LEU A 32 -7.21 2.83 16.10
C LEU A 32 -6.14 2.00 15.36
N GLU A 33 -4.92 2.50 15.37
CA GLU A 33 -3.83 1.97 14.56
C GLU A 33 -2.74 1.35 15.42
N ASP A 34 -2.03 0.38 14.84
CA ASP A 34 -0.86 -0.24 15.46
C ASP A 34 -1.14 -0.78 16.88
N VAL A 35 -2.28 -1.49 17.01
CA VAL A 35 -2.66 -2.12 18.28
C VAL A 35 -2.55 -3.63 18.21
N SER A 36 -2.34 -4.25 19.38
CA SER A 36 -2.36 -5.71 19.47
C SER A 36 -3.75 -6.27 19.15
N LYS A 37 -3.80 -7.51 18.66
CA LYS A 37 -5.05 -8.23 18.38
C LYS A 37 -6.03 -8.24 19.54
N LYS A 38 -5.54 -8.39 20.78
CA LYS A 38 -6.35 -8.38 21.98
C LYS A 38 -7.02 -7.02 22.22
N VAL A 39 -6.29 -5.93 22.00
CA VAL A 39 -6.82 -4.56 22.17
C VAL A 39 -7.89 -4.28 21.12
N ALA A 40 -7.62 -4.58 19.84
CA ALA A 40 -8.61 -4.44 18.78
C ALA A 40 -9.90 -5.24 19.06
N GLN A 41 -9.78 -6.52 19.43
CA GLN A 41 -10.93 -7.36 19.76
C GLN A 41 -11.73 -6.84 20.96
N THR A 42 -11.06 -6.28 21.96
CA THR A 42 -11.73 -5.69 23.13
C THR A 42 -12.53 -4.45 22.73
N ALA A 43 -11.93 -3.58 21.91
CA ALA A 43 -12.61 -2.39 21.39
C ALA A 43 -13.82 -2.76 20.53
N ILE A 44 -13.64 -3.67 19.56
CA ILE A 44 -14.71 -4.15 18.67
C ILE A 44 -15.87 -4.75 19.48
N LYS A 45 -15.55 -5.57 20.48
CA LYS A 45 -16.56 -6.17 21.35
C LYS A 45 -17.33 -5.10 22.12
N SER A 46 -16.63 -4.13 22.72
CA SER A 46 -17.25 -3.04 23.46
C SER A 46 -18.20 -2.21 22.59
N ILE A 47 -17.84 -1.95 21.33
CA ILE A 47 -18.70 -1.24 20.37
C ILE A 47 -19.91 -2.10 19.98
N SER A 48 -19.68 -3.40 19.74
CA SER A 48 -20.74 -4.34 19.36
C SER A 48 -21.76 -4.56 20.49
N ASP A 49 -21.31 -4.47 21.75
CA ASP A 49 -22.15 -4.54 22.94
C ASP A 49 -22.91 -3.21 23.21
N GLY A 50 -22.80 -2.22 22.32
CA GLY A 50 -23.50 -0.92 22.42
C GLY A 50 -22.78 0.15 23.26
N GLY A 51 -21.51 -0.07 23.60
CA GLY A 51 -20.69 0.92 24.30
C GLY A 51 -20.34 2.13 23.41
N PRO A 52 -20.06 3.31 23.99
CA PRO A 52 -19.63 4.48 23.22
C PRO A 52 -18.32 4.21 22.45
N VAL A 53 -18.28 4.58 21.16
CA VAL A 53 -17.12 4.33 20.29
C VAL A 53 -15.85 5.00 20.82
N VAL A 54 -15.98 6.22 21.35
CA VAL A 54 -14.85 6.99 21.93
C VAL A 54 -14.24 6.23 23.11
N ASP A 55 -15.06 5.73 24.01
CA ASP A 55 -14.60 5.01 25.21
C ASP A 55 -13.97 3.66 24.86
N ALA A 56 -14.51 2.98 23.85
CA ALA A 56 -14.03 1.68 23.40
C ALA A 56 -12.66 1.74 22.73
N LEU A 57 -12.38 2.80 21.97
CA LEU A 57 -11.10 2.99 21.27
C LEU A 57 -10.06 3.71 22.15
N GLY A 58 -10.51 4.50 23.12
CA GLY A 58 -9.68 5.22 24.08
C GLY A 58 -8.92 6.42 23.49
N ASP A 59 -8.10 7.06 24.32
CA ASP A 59 -7.41 8.33 24.01
C ASP A 59 -6.43 8.26 22.83
N LYS A 60 -6.06 7.05 22.38
CA LYS A 60 -5.15 6.84 21.26
C LYS A 60 -5.86 6.88 19.91
N ALA A 61 -7.19 6.90 19.89
CA ALA A 61 -7.96 6.95 18.67
C ALA A 61 -7.73 8.28 17.94
N ILE A 62 -7.43 8.19 16.65
CA ILE A 62 -7.42 9.35 15.76
C ILE A 62 -8.88 9.58 15.35
N ILE A 63 -9.39 10.78 15.63
CA ILE A 63 -10.75 11.17 15.30
C ILE A 63 -10.70 12.15 14.13
N ILE A 64 -11.36 11.78 13.03
CA ILE A 64 -11.50 12.60 11.82
C ILE A 64 -12.98 12.93 11.65
N PRO A 65 -13.41 14.17 11.94
CA PRO A 65 -14.76 14.61 11.65
C PRO A 65 -15.08 14.49 10.16
N VAL A 66 -16.25 13.94 9.82
CA VAL A 66 -16.65 13.68 8.43
C VAL A 66 -16.80 14.98 7.64
N ASP A 67 -17.29 16.04 8.28
CA ASP A 67 -17.39 17.39 7.73
C ASP A 67 -16.02 18.05 7.43
N SER A 68 -14.96 17.59 8.10
CA SER A 68 -13.60 18.07 7.84
C SER A 68 -12.93 17.40 6.64
N VAL A 69 -13.49 16.31 6.11
CA VAL A 69 -12.90 15.54 5.01
C VAL A 69 -13.06 16.30 3.70
N THR A 70 -11.94 16.61 3.05
CA THR A 70 -11.90 17.31 1.76
C THR A 70 -11.83 16.34 0.58
N LYS A 71 -11.12 15.22 0.76
CA LYS A 71 -10.87 14.27 -0.32
C LYS A 71 -10.63 12.87 0.24
N MET A 72 -11.12 11.85 -0.46
CA MET A 72 -10.74 10.46 -0.23
C MET A 72 -10.31 9.82 -1.55
N THR A 73 -9.28 8.99 -1.51
CA THR A 73 -8.86 8.22 -2.70
C THR A 73 -8.51 6.80 -2.32
N THR A 74 -8.91 5.85 -3.16
CA THR A 74 -8.35 4.50 -3.19
C THR A 74 -8.00 4.10 -4.63
N ALA A 75 -7.17 3.07 -4.80
CA ALA A 75 -6.92 2.47 -6.09
C ALA A 75 -7.19 0.96 -6.02
N GLN A 76 -7.60 0.37 -7.14
CA GLN A 76 -8.05 -1.03 -7.23
C GLN A 76 -7.05 -2.11 -6.73
N HIS A 77 -5.77 -1.76 -6.62
CA HIS A 77 -4.70 -2.65 -6.16
C HIS A 77 -3.91 -2.05 -4.98
N ASP A 78 -4.46 -1.03 -4.33
CA ASP A 78 -3.91 -0.49 -3.08
C ASP A 78 -4.71 -1.10 -1.93
N ASP A 79 -4.07 -1.27 -0.78
CA ASP A 79 -4.72 -1.79 0.45
C ASP A 79 -5.07 -0.65 1.41
N PHE A 80 -5.19 0.56 0.87
CA PHE A 80 -5.26 1.77 1.67
C PHE A 80 -6.26 2.76 1.10
N VAL A 81 -7.05 3.35 1.99
CA VAL A 81 -7.82 4.57 1.70
C VAL A 81 -7.02 5.76 2.22
N LYS A 82 -6.73 6.72 1.34
CA LYS A 82 -6.11 7.98 1.73
C LYS A 82 -7.21 8.99 1.99
N VAL A 83 -7.23 9.57 3.18
CA VAL A 83 -8.23 10.54 3.63
C VAL A 83 -7.52 11.87 3.88
N TRP A 84 -7.93 12.91 3.16
CA TRP A 84 -7.50 14.28 3.38
C TRP A 84 -8.57 15.02 4.15
N TYR A 85 -8.16 15.77 5.18
CA TYR A 85 -9.06 16.49 6.05
C TYR A 85 -8.42 17.77 6.58
N SER A 86 -9.24 18.78 6.87
CA SER A 86 -8.79 20.05 7.45
C SER A 86 -8.73 19.95 8.98
N LYS A 87 -7.57 20.25 9.55
CA LYS A 87 -7.39 20.33 11.01
C LYS A 87 -6.52 21.53 11.35
N ASP A 88 -7.05 22.43 12.16
CA ASP A 88 -6.39 23.68 12.57
C ASP A 88 -6.03 24.59 11.37
N GLY A 89 -6.88 24.59 10.32
CA GLY A 89 -6.68 25.37 9.10
C GLY A 89 -5.63 24.80 8.13
N ALA A 90 -5.04 23.64 8.44
CA ALA A 90 -4.11 22.94 7.55
C ALA A 90 -4.73 21.64 7.04
N GLU A 91 -4.51 21.33 5.76
CA GLU A 91 -4.87 20.03 5.20
C GLU A 91 -3.89 18.96 5.69
N LYS A 92 -4.43 17.90 6.29
CA LYS A 92 -3.70 16.72 6.74
C LYS A 92 -4.13 15.54 5.90
N LYS A 93 -3.20 14.61 5.70
CA LYS A 93 -3.44 13.35 5.01
C LYS A 93 -3.24 12.20 5.99
N HIS A 94 -4.23 11.33 6.08
CA HIS A 94 -4.15 10.07 6.80
C HIS A 94 -4.31 8.89 5.85
N VAL A 95 -3.72 7.75 6.19
CA VAL A 95 -3.76 6.53 5.37
C VAL A 95 -4.37 5.42 6.20
N VAL A 96 -5.58 5.01 5.84
CA VAL A 96 -6.33 3.96 6.51
C VAL A 96 -6.05 2.64 5.81
N ALA A 97 -5.45 1.67 6.51
CA ALA A 97 -5.26 0.33 5.99
C ALA A 97 -6.60 -0.44 6.00
N MET A 98 -6.89 -1.16 4.92
CA MET A 98 -8.12 -1.95 4.75
C MET A 98 -7.76 -3.37 4.27
N GLU A 99 -8.58 -4.37 4.60
CA GLU A 99 -8.26 -5.78 4.29
C GLU A 99 -8.46 -6.08 2.80
N SER A 100 -9.44 -5.44 2.18
CA SER A 100 -9.79 -5.66 0.78
C SER A 100 -10.24 -4.40 0.05
N HIS A 101 -10.22 -4.46 -1.27
CA HIS A 101 -10.74 -3.37 -2.11
C HIS A 101 -12.25 -3.15 -1.90
N ASP A 102 -13.03 -4.22 -1.69
CA ASP A 102 -14.47 -4.11 -1.45
C ASP A 102 -14.77 -3.35 -0.16
N GLU A 103 -13.99 -3.58 0.90
CA GLU A 103 -14.10 -2.81 2.15
C GLU A 103 -13.69 -1.35 1.98
N GLN A 104 -12.68 -1.07 1.16
CA GLN A 104 -12.29 0.32 0.85
C GLN A 104 -13.44 1.06 0.18
N ILE A 105 -14.06 0.44 -0.83
CA ILE A 105 -15.20 1.01 -1.53
C ILE A 105 -16.41 1.15 -0.59
N ALA A 106 -16.64 0.17 0.29
CA ALA A 106 -17.69 0.25 1.31
C ALA A 106 -17.47 1.45 2.25
N LEU A 107 -16.27 1.61 2.82
CA LEU A 107 -15.93 2.75 3.67
C LEU A 107 -16.10 4.08 2.92
N MET A 108 -15.57 4.15 1.68
CA MET A 108 -15.66 5.34 0.84
C MET A 108 -17.11 5.73 0.55
N ARG A 109 -17.97 4.77 0.20
CA ARG A 109 -19.41 5.01 -0.04
C ARG A 109 -20.15 5.41 1.21
N SER A 110 -19.85 4.79 2.35
CA SER A 110 -20.46 5.17 3.63
C SER A 110 -20.08 6.60 4.02
N MET A 111 -18.81 6.96 3.86
CA MET A 111 -18.33 8.35 4.05
C MET A 111 -18.99 9.32 3.05
N ALA A 112 -19.10 8.96 1.77
CA ALA A 112 -19.80 9.79 0.78
C ALA A 112 -21.28 9.99 1.11
N SER A 113 -21.96 8.96 1.62
CA SER A 113 -23.37 9.06 2.01
C SER A 113 -23.60 9.99 3.21
N ALA A 114 -22.57 10.14 4.07
CA ALA A 114 -22.58 11.07 5.19
C ALA A 114 -22.24 12.52 4.79
N ILE A 115 -21.65 12.75 3.61
CA ILE A 115 -21.24 14.07 3.12
C ILE A 115 -22.13 14.47 1.93
N PRO A 116 -23.11 15.38 2.09
CA PRO A 116 -24.04 15.76 1.03
C PRO A 116 -23.37 16.31 -0.24
N SER A 117 -22.16 16.88 -0.12
CA SER A 117 -21.39 17.46 -1.22
C SER A 117 -20.44 16.48 -1.92
N ALA A 118 -20.39 15.21 -1.48
CA ALA A 118 -19.47 14.22 -2.01
C ALA A 118 -19.78 13.92 -3.49
N LYS A 119 -18.76 14.03 -4.33
CA LYS A 119 -18.80 13.60 -5.73
C LYS A 119 -17.82 12.46 -5.92
N GLU A 120 -18.33 11.31 -6.33
CA GLU A 120 -17.52 10.17 -6.74
C GLU A 120 -17.04 10.37 -8.18
N SER A 121 -15.74 10.22 -8.39
CA SER A 121 -15.08 10.24 -9.68
C SER A 121 -14.17 9.02 -9.79
N GLU A 122 -14.38 8.21 -10.81
CA GLU A 122 -13.49 7.12 -11.17
C GLU A 122 -12.60 7.57 -12.32
N GLU A 123 -11.31 7.72 -12.05
CA GLU A 123 -10.33 8.14 -13.05
C GLU A 123 -9.28 7.04 -13.23
N PRO A 124 -8.96 6.67 -14.48
CA PRO A 124 -7.83 5.79 -14.73
C PRO A 124 -6.55 6.49 -14.27
N ILE A 125 -5.68 5.76 -13.56
CA ILE A 125 -4.39 6.30 -13.12
C ILE A 125 -3.59 6.71 -14.37
N PRO A 126 -2.97 7.91 -14.39
CA PRO A 126 -2.15 8.34 -15.52
C PRO A 126 -1.09 7.31 -15.87
N VAL A 127 -0.94 7.03 -17.17
CA VAL A 127 0.01 6.02 -17.69
C VAL A 127 1.43 6.23 -17.14
N ILE A 128 1.85 7.49 -17.00
CA ILE A 128 3.16 7.83 -16.42
C ILE A 128 3.30 7.29 -15.00
N GLN A 129 2.30 7.48 -14.14
CA GLN A 129 2.31 6.98 -12.76
C GLN A 129 2.26 5.44 -12.72
N ALA A 130 1.52 4.82 -13.64
CA ALA A 130 1.49 3.37 -13.78
C ALA A 130 2.88 2.80 -14.17
N ILE A 131 3.67 3.51 -14.97
CA ILE A 131 4.98 3.01 -15.43
C ILE A 131 6.09 3.16 -14.38
N ILE A 132 5.99 4.08 -13.40
CA ILE A 132 7.09 4.36 -12.46
C ILE A 132 7.62 3.10 -11.76
N GLY A 133 6.75 2.28 -11.15
CA GLY A 133 7.17 1.08 -10.42
C GLY A 133 7.87 0.04 -11.30
N PRO A 134 7.22 -0.45 -12.37
CA PRO A 134 7.84 -1.35 -13.34
C PRO A 134 9.07 -0.76 -14.02
N GLY A 135 9.07 0.55 -14.31
CA GLY A 135 10.19 1.26 -14.93
C GLY A 135 11.43 1.28 -14.05
N LEU A 136 11.27 1.60 -12.75
CA LEU A 136 12.36 1.51 -11.78
C LEU A 136 12.89 0.08 -11.64
N THR A 137 12.00 -0.91 -11.70
CA THR A 137 12.38 -2.33 -11.68
C THR A 137 13.24 -2.69 -12.90
N SER A 138 12.84 -2.25 -14.10
CA SER A 138 13.62 -2.45 -15.33
C SER A 138 15.01 -1.81 -15.25
N LEU A 139 15.11 -0.58 -14.71
CA LEU A 139 16.40 0.08 -14.49
C LEU A 139 17.28 -0.69 -13.50
N GLY A 140 16.67 -1.20 -12.42
CA GLY A 140 17.36 -2.05 -11.44
C GLY A 140 17.89 -3.35 -12.06
N ILE A 141 17.09 -4.00 -12.93
CA ILE A 141 17.50 -5.20 -13.67
C ILE A 141 18.67 -4.90 -14.60
N ILE A 142 18.63 -3.79 -15.34
CA ILE A 142 19.73 -3.39 -16.24
C ILE A 142 21.01 -3.13 -15.44
N GLY A 143 20.92 -2.31 -14.39
CA GLY A 143 22.08 -1.99 -13.54
C GLY A 143 22.66 -3.23 -12.84
N GLY A 144 21.79 -4.10 -12.32
CA GLY A 144 22.19 -5.37 -11.73
C GLY A 144 22.85 -6.31 -12.75
N THR A 145 22.29 -6.43 -13.94
CA THR A 145 22.86 -7.27 -15.02
C THR A 145 24.25 -6.79 -15.43
N ILE A 146 24.44 -5.47 -15.60
CA ILE A 146 25.75 -4.90 -15.93
C ILE A 146 26.76 -5.19 -14.81
N LEU A 147 26.37 -4.97 -13.55
CA LEU A 147 27.24 -5.24 -12.40
C LEU A 147 27.65 -6.71 -12.33
N PHE A 148 26.69 -7.63 -12.44
CA PHE A 148 26.97 -9.06 -12.42
C PHE A 148 27.75 -9.53 -13.65
N PHE A 149 27.56 -8.89 -14.81
CA PHE A 149 28.33 -9.19 -16.01
C PHE A 149 29.81 -8.85 -15.81
N VAL A 150 30.12 -7.68 -15.26
CA VAL A 150 31.50 -7.27 -14.95
C VAL A 150 32.13 -8.28 -13.97
N LEU A 151 31.42 -8.63 -12.90
CA LEU A 151 31.92 -9.61 -11.92
C LEU A 151 32.12 -11.00 -12.52
N ALA A 152 31.19 -11.47 -13.36
CA ALA A 152 31.32 -12.75 -14.05
C ALA A 152 32.48 -12.75 -15.04
N ASN A 153 32.74 -11.62 -15.70
CA ASN A 153 33.87 -11.45 -16.60
C ASN A 153 35.21 -11.48 -15.83
N ASP A 154 35.29 -10.84 -14.67
CA ASP A 154 36.47 -10.89 -13.81
C ASP A 154 36.76 -12.33 -13.37
N VAL A 155 35.75 -13.05 -12.90
CA VAL A 155 35.88 -14.48 -12.53
C VAL A 155 36.31 -15.32 -13.72
N ALA A 156 35.71 -15.11 -14.90
CA ALA A 156 36.06 -15.85 -16.11
C ALA A 156 37.49 -15.56 -16.59
N SER A 157 38.02 -14.36 -16.32
CA SER A 157 39.41 -14.00 -16.62
C SER A 157 40.43 -14.58 -15.63
N GLY A 158 39.97 -15.31 -14.61
CA GLY A 158 40.83 -15.92 -13.60
C GLY A 158 41.20 -14.99 -12.45
N ASN A 159 40.57 -13.82 -12.34
CA ASN A 159 40.78 -12.93 -11.19
C ASN A 159 40.11 -13.53 -9.95
N GLU A 160 40.88 -13.73 -8.88
CA GLU A 160 40.34 -14.22 -7.61
C GLU A 160 39.52 -13.12 -6.93
N ILE A 161 38.26 -13.42 -6.61
CA ILE A 161 37.44 -12.53 -5.80
C ILE A 161 37.86 -12.66 -4.34
N ASP A 162 38.21 -11.54 -3.70
CA ASP A 162 38.45 -11.51 -2.26
C ASP A 162 37.17 -11.84 -1.47
N THR A 163 37.12 -13.08 -1.00
CA THR A 163 36.03 -13.65 -0.20
C THR A 163 36.22 -13.45 1.31
N SER A 164 37.18 -12.65 1.74
CA SER A 164 37.38 -12.36 3.17
C SER A 164 36.31 -11.40 3.74
N GLY A 165 36.22 -11.39 5.08
CA GLY A 165 35.42 -10.45 5.88
C GLY A 165 34.06 -10.97 6.37
N ARG A 166 33.31 -10.08 7.04
CA ARG A 166 32.02 -10.38 7.72
C ARG A 166 30.96 -11.02 6.82
N ARG A 167 31.05 -10.82 5.49
CA ARG A 167 30.13 -11.38 4.48
C ARG A 167 30.80 -12.37 3.52
N GLY A 168 31.93 -12.97 3.92
CA GLY A 168 32.72 -13.85 3.05
C GLY A 168 31.93 -15.02 2.49
N GLY A 169 31.07 -15.66 3.30
CA GLY A 169 30.20 -16.74 2.83
C GLY A 169 29.25 -16.34 1.70
N LEU A 170 28.65 -15.14 1.79
CA LEU A 170 27.76 -14.63 0.72
C LEU A 170 28.55 -14.33 -0.56
N LYS A 171 29.72 -13.72 -0.44
CA LYS A 171 30.61 -13.46 -1.58
C LYS A 171 31.03 -14.76 -2.27
N LEU A 172 31.34 -15.81 -1.50
CA LEU A 172 31.71 -17.13 -2.03
C LEU A 172 30.56 -17.76 -2.83
N ILE A 173 29.33 -17.69 -2.31
CA ILE A 173 28.14 -18.20 -3.02
C ILE A 173 27.95 -17.44 -4.33
N ILE A 174 28.01 -16.11 -4.30
CA ILE A 174 27.90 -15.27 -5.50
C ILE A 174 28.98 -15.62 -6.52
N ALA A 175 30.25 -15.72 -6.09
CA ALA A 175 31.36 -16.08 -6.97
C ALA A 175 31.17 -17.46 -7.63
N LYS A 176 30.69 -18.47 -6.87
CA LYS A 176 30.38 -19.79 -7.41
C LYS A 176 29.25 -19.75 -8.44
N VAL A 177 28.17 -19.02 -8.14
CA VAL A 177 27.04 -18.86 -9.05
C VAL A 177 27.45 -18.15 -10.33
N LEU A 178 28.25 -17.07 -10.23
CA LEU A 178 28.76 -16.33 -11.39
C LEU A 178 29.75 -17.16 -12.20
N GLY A 179 30.62 -17.94 -11.56
CA GLY A 179 31.54 -18.86 -12.25
C GLY A 179 30.79 -19.96 -13.01
N ALA A 180 29.69 -20.47 -12.45
CA ALA A 180 28.86 -21.49 -13.12
C ALA A 180 28.03 -20.92 -14.28
N LEU A 181 27.50 -19.69 -14.13
CA LEU A 181 26.71 -19.02 -15.17
C LEU A 181 27.58 -18.46 -16.31
N GLY A 182 28.76 -17.94 -15.96
CA GLY A 182 29.60 -17.14 -16.85
C GLY A 182 28.93 -15.84 -17.32
N PRO A 183 29.66 -15.02 -18.11
CA PRO A 183 29.12 -13.75 -18.62
C PRO A 183 27.87 -13.94 -19.48
N THR A 184 27.85 -14.99 -20.32
CA THR A 184 26.71 -15.31 -21.19
C THR A 184 25.45 -15.69 -20.40
N GLY A 185 25.60 -16.48 -19.32
CA GLY A 185 24.47 -16.86 -18.48
C GLY A 185 23.87 -15.67 -17.74
N VAL A 186 24.71 -14.75 -17.26
CA VAL A 186 24.25 -13.50 -16.63
C VAL A 186 23.44 -12.65 -17.62
N ILE A 187 23.93 -12.49 -18.85
CA ILE A 187 23.19 -11.75 -19.90
C ILE A 187 21.86 -12.44 -20.19
N ALA A 188 21.82 -13.77 -20.35
CA ALA A 188 20.60 -14.49 -20.64
C ALA A 188 19.53 -14.30 -19.55
N ILE A 189 19.92 -14.40 -18.27
CA ILE A 189 19.02 -14.15 -17.14
C ILE A 189 18.56 -12.69 -17.12
N GLY A 190 19.47 -11.74 -17.35
CA GLY A 190 19.16 -10.31 -17.41
C GLY A 190 18.14 -9.98 -18.51
N VAL A 191 18.31 -10.55 -19.71
CA VAL A 191 17.37 -10.38 -20.84
C VAL A 191 16.00 -10.96 -20.50
N LEU A 192 15.95 -12.17 -19.92
CA LEU A 192 14.68 -12.78 -19.51
C LEU A 192 13.97 -11.97 -18.42
N ALA A 193 14.69 -11.49 -17.41
CA ALA A 193 14.16 -10.64 -16.36
C ALA A 193 13.65 -9.31 -16.92
N LEU A 194 14.41 -8.70 -17.85
CA LEU A 194 14.02 -7.46 -18.50
C LEU A 194 12.77 -7.66 -19.36
N ALA A 195 12.68 -8.74 -20.13
CA ALA A 195 11.49 -9.09 -20.91
C ALA A 195 10.25 -9.27 -20.00
N GLY A 196 10.42 -9.93 -18.84
CA GLY A 196 9.36 -10.05 -17.83
C GLY A 196 8.90 -8.70 -17.27
N SER A 197 9.84 -7.81 -16.96
CA SER A 197 9.53 -6.45 -16.48
C SER A 197 8.82 -5.61 -17.55
N LEU A 198 9.26 -5.69 -18.81
CA LEU A 198 8.60 -5.02 -19.94
C LEU A 198 7.20 -5.57 -20.21
N TYR A 199 7.00 -6.88 -20.08
CA TYR A 199 5.68 -7.49 -20.16
C TYR A 199 4.76 -6.99 -19.02
N TRP A 200 5.30 -6.82 -17.82
CA TRP A 200 4.57 -6.25 -16.70
C TRP A 200 4.17 -4.78 -16.95
N VAL A 201 5.08 -3.97 -17.51
CA VAL A 201 4.77 -2.60 -17.98
C VAL A 201 3.62 -2.65 -18.99
N TYR A 202 3.75 -3.47 -20.03
CA TYR A 202 2.76 -3.60 -21.09
C TYR A 202 1.36 -3.95 -20.54
N LYS A 203 1.27 -4.94 -19.64
CA LYS A 203 0.02 -5.32 -19.00
C LYS A 203 -0.60 -4.16 -18.22
N ARG A 204 0.21 -3.37 -17.50
CA ARG A 204 -0.27 -2.23 -16.71
C ARG A 204 -0.70 -1.04 -17.56
N VAL A 205 -0.12 -0.87 -18.75
CA VAL A 205 -0.54 0.15 -19.71
C VAL A 205 -1.85 -0.25 -20.40
N GLN A 206 -2.05 -1.54 -20.71
CA GLN A 206 -3.29 -2.01 -21.32
C GLN A 206 -4.47 -2.05 -20.34
N SER A 207 -4.20 -2.29 -19.07
CA SER A 207 -5.20 -2.29 -18.00
C SER A 207 -4.74 -1.34 -16.89
N PRO A 208 -4.86 -0.02 -17.11
CA PRO A 208 -4.47 0.96 -16.11
C PRO A 208 -5.37 0.79 -14.88
N PRO A 209 -4.78 0.74 -13.67
CA PRO A 209 -5.58 0.62 -12.45
C PRO A 209 -6.50 1.83 -12.30
N ILE A 210 -7.74 1.56 -11.91
CA ILE A 210 -8.74 2.60 -11.67
C ILE A 210 -8.49 3.20 -10.28
N ARG A 211 -8.54 4.53 -10.19
CA ARG A 211 -8.55 5.27 -8.92
C ARG A 211 -9.95 5.80 -8.68
N THR A 212 -10.57 5.34 -7.62
CA THR A 212 -11.80 5.94 -7.11
C THR A 212 -11.43 7.12 -6.22
N THR A 213 -11.96 8.28 -6.54
CA THR A 213 -11.75 9.53 -5.81
C THR A 213 -13.11 10.06 -5.39
N ILE A 214 -13.25 10.41 -4.11
CA ILE A 214 -14.40 11.16 -3.62
C ILE A 214 -13.89 12.55 -3.26
N GLU A 215 -14.41 13.57 -3.93
CA GLU A 215 -14.13 14.96 -3.62
C GLU A 215 -15.31 15.54 -2.86
N CYS A 216 -15.02 16.20 -1.74
CA CYS A 216 -16.01 16.84 -0.90
C CYS A 216 -15.74 18.34 -0.99
N SER A 217 -16.72 19.12 -1.44
CA SER A 217 -16.61 20.58 -1.30
C SER A 217 -16.86 20.89 0.17
N ALA A 218 -15.79 21.26 0.88
CA ALA A 218 -15.85 21.85 2.21
C ALA A 218 -16.51 23.24 2.18
#